data_AF-A0A527ZGM0-F1
#
_entry.id   AF-A0A527ZGM0-F1
#
_cell.length_a   1.000
_cell.length_b   1.000
_cell.length_c   1.000
_cell.angle_alpha   90.00
_cell.angle_beta   90.00
_cell.angle_gamma   90.00
#
_symmetry.space_group_name_H-M   'P 1'
#
loop_
_entity.id
_entity.type
_entity.pdbx_description
1 polymer ?
#
loop_
_entity_poly.entity_id
_entity_poly.type
_entity_poly.pdbx_seq_one_letter_code
_entity_poly.pdbx_strand_id
1 'polypeptide(L)'
;PLALEYGVSQALLRAAAHLHRSTMTEVICAEFDLPVPTSRVPIYCQSGDAREINVDKMILKGVDVLPHGLINSRQKFGVGGQTFMEFVKWVATRTHEIGRQGYHPVLHFDVYGWIGQEIGLQPQSVADFICKVADTVPGFTLNIESPADFGSTQAQIDNYA
;
A
#
# COMPACT_ATOMS: atom_id res chain seq x y z
N PRO A 1 -0.22 -0.16 27.64
CA PRO A 1 -0.69 -0.91 26.45
C PRO A 1 -0.77 0.02 25.25
N LEU A 2 -0.21 -0.38 24.11
CA LEU A 2 -0.10 0.48 22.93
C LEU A 2 -1.46 1.07 22.50
N ALA A 3 -2.55 0.30 22.60
CA ALA A 3 -3.89 0.81 22.29
C ALA A 3 -4.35 1.96 23.22
N LEU A 4 -3.99 1.90 24.51
CA LEU A 4 -4.29 2.99 25.46
C LEU A 4 -3.42 4.22 25.17
N GLU A 5 -2.12 4.03 24.94
CA GLU A 5 -1.19 5.10 24.58
C GLU A 5 -1.62 5.80 23.28
N TYR A 6 -2.09 5.04 22.29
CA TYR A 6 -2.63 5.55 21.04
C TYR A 6 -3.89 6.42 21.26
N GLY A 7 -4.87 5.92 22.01
CA GLY A 7 -6.10 6.68 22.27
C GLY A 7 -5.86 7.93 23.13
N VAL A 8 -5.02 7.83 24.17
CA VAL A 8 -4.71 8.94 25.07
C VAL A 8 -3.92 10.03 24.34
N SER A 9 -2.91 9.67 23.54
CA SER A 9 -2.14 10.65 22.76
C SER A 9 -3.00 11.42 21.75
N GLN A 10 -3.96 10.76 21.09
CA GLN A 10 -4.93 11.43 20.21
C GLN A 10 -5.83 12.41 20.96
N ALA A 11 -6.31 12.03 22.15
CA ALA A 11 -7.14 12.90 22.98
C ALA A 11 -6.35 14.15 23.44
N LEU A 12 -5.09 13.98 23.84
CA LEU A 12 -4.21 15.07 24.22
C LEU A 12 -3.91 16.01 23.04
N LEU A 13 -3.60 15.47 21.85
CA LEU A 13 -3.40 16.27 20.65
C LEU A 13 -4.65 17.09 20.29
N ARG A 14 -5.83 16.48 20.39
CA ARG A 14 -7.10 17.17 20.16
C ARG A 14 -7.37 18.26 21.19
N ALA A 15 -7.03 18.03 22.45
CA ALA A 15 -7.17 19.04 23.51
C ALA A 15 -6.23 20.24 23.26
N ALA A 16 -4.97 19.99 22.88
CA ALA A 16 -4.04 21.05 22.50
C ALA A 16 -4.59 21.87 21.33
N ALA A 17 -5.02 21.22 20.25
CA ALA A 17 -5.62 21.90 19.09
C ALA A 17 -6.84 22.76 19.49
N HIS A 18 -7.69 22.25 20.39
CA HIS A 18 -8.83 23.00 20.91
C HIS A 18 -8.41 24.25 21.70
N LEU A 19 -7.44 24.13 22.61
CA LEU A 19 -6.92 25.24 23.41
C LEU A 19 -6.26 26.32 22.53
N HIS A 20 -5.52 25.90 21.50
CA HIS A 20 -4.85 26.79 20.55
C HIS A 20 -5.76 27.31 19.44
N ARG A 21 -7.03 26.87 19.38
CA ARG A 21 -8.00 27.18 18.32
C ARG A 21 -7.44 26.91 16.91
N SER A 22 -6.64 25.85 16.80
CA SER A 22 -5.99 25.39 15.58
C SER A 22 -6.42 23.97 15.25
N THR A 23 -6.00 23.47 14.11
CA THR A 23 -6.14 22.07 13.72
C THR A 23 -5.10 21.19 14.43
N MET A 24 -5.37 19.90 14.57
CA MET A 24 -4.37 18.94 15.06
C MET A 24 -3.11 18.93 14.18
N THR A 25 -3.26 19.16 12.87
CA THR A 25 -2.14 19.30 11.92
C THR A 25 -1.26 20.48 12.27
N GLU A 26 -1.82 21.65 12.53
CA GLU A 26 -1.06 22.85 12.90
C GLU A 26 -0.32 22.68 14.23
N VAL A 27 -0.91 21.96 15.20
CA VAL A 27 -0.21 21.62 16.44
C VAL A 27 1.01 20.74 16.16
N ILE A 28 0.87 19.67 15.38
CA ILE A 28 2.01 18.82 15.01
C ILE A 28 3.07 19.63 14.25
N CYS A 29 2.66 20.50 13.32
CA CYS A 29 3.58 21.34 12.58
C CYS A 29 4.38 22.26 13.51
N ALA A 30 3.72 22.90 14.48
CA ALA A 30 4.38 23.78 15.43
C ALA A 30 5.32 23.03 16.38
N GLU A 31 4.91 21.88 16.93
CA GLU A 31 5.69 21.13 17.92
C GLU A 31 6.92 20.42 17.32
N PHE A 32 6.88 20.12 16.03
CA PHE A 32 7.97 19.41 15.33
C PHE A 32 8.73 20.31 14.33
N ASP A 33 8.51 21.64 14.37
CA ASP A 33 9.12 22.62 13.46
C ASP A 33 8.93 22.26 11.96
N LEU A 34 7.73 21.80 11.61
CA LEU A 34 7.37 21.40 10.24
C LEU A 34 6.55 22.48 9.53
N PRO A 35 6.68 22.63 8.20
CA PRO A 35 5.79 23.47 7.42
C PRO A 35 4.37 22.87 7.37
N VAL A 36 3.36 23.74 7.26
CA VAL A 36 1.97 23.30 7.07
C VAL A 36 1.81 22.71 5.65
N PRO A 37 1.22 21.51 5.49
CA PRO A 37 1.02 20.90 4.18
C PRO A 37 0.14 21.76 3.26
N THR A 38 0.61 21.99 2.04
CA THR A 38 -0.12 22.77 1.02
C THR A 38 -0.88 21.91 0.01
N SER A 39 -0.77 20.58 0.13
CA SER A 39 -1.42 19.61 -0.74
C SER A 39 -2.02 18.47 0.09
N ARG A 40 -3.05 17.82 -0.46
CA ARG A 40 -3.62 16.62 0.15
C ARG A 40 -2.60 15.49 0.21
N VAL A 41 -2.70 14.65 1.22
CA VAL A 41 -1.97 13.38 1.30
C VAL A 41 -2.73 12.35 0.47
N PRO A 42 -2.08 11.58 -0.42
CA PRO A 42 -2.72 10.49 -1.16
C PRO A 42 -3.37 9.47 -0.21
N ILE A 43 -4.60 9.07 -0.51
CA ILE A 43 -5.32 8.07 0.27
C ILE A 43 -5.08 6.69 -0.33
N TYR A 44 -4.61 5.76 0.50
CA TYR A 44 -4.50 4.34 0.18
C TYR A 44 -5.69 3.56 0.76
N CYS A 45 -6.34 2.74 -0.08
CA CYS A 45 -7.42 1.84 0.36
C CYS A 45 -7.06 0.37 0.17
N GLN A 46 -7.48 -0.45 1.14
CA GLN A 46 -7.27 -1.88 1.17
C GLN A 46 -8.56 -2.66 0.84
N SER A 47 -8.43 -3.71 0.04
CA SER A 47 -9.58 -4.45 -0.49
C SER A 47 -10.08 -5.56 0.43
N GLY A 48 -9.22 -6.09 1.30
CA GLY A 48 -9.46 -7.40 1.92
C GLY A 48 -9.68 -8.49 0.86
N ASP A 49 -10.42 -9.55 1.23
CA ASP A 49 -10.65 -10.69 0.35
C ASP A 49 -11.67 -10.46 -0.78
N ALA A 50 -12.57 -9.49 -0.60
CA ALA A 50 -13.53 -9.07 -1.61
C ALA A 50 -12.86 -8.17 -2.66
N ARG A 51 -11.76 -8.66 -3.25
CA ARG A 51 -10.78 -7.86 -4.01
C ARG A 51 -11.36 -7.21 -5.25
N GLU A 52 -12.27 -7.87 -5.96
CA GLU A 52 -12.87 -7.32 -7.18
C GLU A 52 -13.87 -6.20 -6.87
N ILE A 53 -14.88 -6.49 -6.04
CA ILE A 53 -15.91 -5.51 -5.69
C ILE A 53 -15.35 -4.29 -4.96
N ASN A 54 -14.31 -4.47 -4.13
CA ASN A 54 -13.70 -3.34 -3.43
C ASN A 54 -12.76 -2.53 -4.32
N VAL A 55 -12.09 -3.14 -5.32
CA VAL A 55 -11.40 -2.39 -6.38
C VAL A 55 -12.38 -1.49 -7.13
N ASP A 56 -13.55 -2.00 -7.52
CA ASP A 56 -14.56 -1.19 -8.20
C ASP A 56 -14.99 0.02 -7.35
N LYS A 57 -15.23 -0.17 -6.05
CA LYS A 57 -15.53 0.93 -5.13
C LYS A 57 -14.42 1.97 -5.05
N MET A 58 -13.15 1.54 -5.04
CA MET A 58 -11.99 2.43 -4.99
C MET A 58 -11.88 3.27 -6.26
N ILE A 59 -12.04 2.64 -7.42
CA ILE A 59 -11.98 3.31 -8.73
C ILE A 59 -13.11 4.34 -8.84
N LEU A 60 -14.35 3.95 -8.52
CA LEU A 60 -15.50 4.86 -8.57
C LEU A 60 -15.39 6.03 -7.58
N LYS A 61 -14.64 5.86 -6.48
CA LYS A 61 -14.33 6.92 -5.52
C LYS A 61 -13.07 7.72 -5.86
N GLY A 62 -12.32 7.33 -6.89
CA GLY A 62 -11.11 8.02 -7.33
C GLY A 62 -10.01 8.03 -6.27
N VAL A 63 -9.81 6.91 -5.56
CA VAL A 63 -8.76 6.75 -4.54
C VAL A 63 -7.36 6.90 -5.17
N ASP A 64 -6.40 7.51 -4.47
CA ASP A 64 -5.09 7.80 -5.06
C ASP A 64 -4.20 6.54 -5.17
N VAL A 65 -4.32 5.60 -4.24
CA VAL A 65 -3.54 4.35 -4.17
C VAL A 65 -4.46 3.15 -3.88
N LEU A 66 -4.35 2.06 -4.64
CA LEU A 66 -5.18 0.85 -4.50
C LEU A 66 -4.44 -0.41 -4.98
N PRO A 67 -4.88 -1.65 -4.67
CA PRO A 67 -5.97 -1.98 -3.79
C PRO A 67 -5.56 -2.80 -2.56
N HIS A 68 -4.26 -2.92 -2.27
CA HIS A 68 -3.69 -3.91 -1.34
C HIS A 68 -3.80 -5.36 -1.84
N GLY A 69 -4.98 -5.82 -2.24
CA GLY A 69 -5.23 -7.13 -2.84
C GLY A 69 -5.25 -8.32 -1.86
N LEU A 70 -4.55 -8.19 -0.72
CA LEU A 70 -4.43 -9.23 0.33
C LEU A 70 -3.92 -10.55 -0.27
N ILE A 71 -2.76 -10.51 -0.93
CA ILE A 71 -2.14 -11.66 -1.60
C ILE A 71 -1.38 -12.48 -0.55
N ASN A 72 -2.12 -13.12 0.35
CA ASN A 72 -1.61 -13.79 1.54
C ASN A 72 -1.69 -15.32 1.50
N SER A 73 -1.89 -15.91 0.31
CA SER A 73 -1.93 -17.37 0.16
C SER A 73 -1.38 -17.80 -1.19
N ARG A 74 -0.94 -19.06 -1.25
CA ARG A 74 -0.46 -19.69 -2.49
C ARG A 74 -1.47 -19.61 -3.62
N GLN A 75 -2.75 -19.75 -3.31
CA GLN A 75 -3.83 -19.65 -4.31
C GLN A 75 -3.90 -18.26 -4.93
N LYS A 76 -3.73 -17.20 -4.11
CA LYS A 76 -3.79 -15.82 -4.58
C LYS A 76 -2.51 -15.40 -5.30
N PHE A 77 -1.37 -15.91 -4.88
CA PHE A 77 -0.10 -15.65 -5.55
C PHE A 77 0.01 -16.43 -6.87
N GLY A 78 -0.36 -17.71 -6.84
CA GLY A 78 -0.27 -18.64 -7.96
C GLY A 78 1.11 -19.26 -8.12
N VAL A 79 1.16 -20.38 -8.85
CA VAL A 79 2.43 -21.04 -9.18
C VAL A 79 3.29 -20.09 -10.00
N GLY A 80 4.51 -19.82 -9.53
CA GLY A 80 5.39 -18.81 -10.14
C GLY A 80 4.79 -17.40 -10.24
N GLY A 81 3.80 -17.06 -9.41
CA GLY A 81 3.19 -15.73 -9.35
C GLY A 81 2.17 -15.41 -10.45
N GLN A 82 1.72 -16.41 -11.20
CA GLN A 82 0.81 -16.20 -12.34
C GLN A 82 -0.52 -15.56 -11.95
N THR A 83 -1.20 -16.08 -10.93
CA THR A 83 -2.49 -15.54 -10.44
C THR A 83 -2.34 -14.10 -9.97
N PHE A 84 -1.24 -13.77 -9.29
CA PHE A 84 -0.96 -12.41 -8.86
C PHE A 84 -0.80 -11.47 -10.07
N MET A 85 0.01 -11.84 -11.07
CA MET A 85 0.19 -11.02 -12.27
C MET A 85 -1.12 -10.82 -13.06
N GLU A 86 -1.97 -11.85 -13.13
CA GLU A 86 -3.31 -11.73 -13.73
C GLU A 86 -4.18 -10.73 -12.97
N PHE A 87 -4.15 -10.77 -11.63
CA PHE A 87 -4.87 -9.81 -10.80
C PHE A 87 -4.34 -8.38 -10.98
N VAL A 88 -3.02 -8.18 -11.06
CA VAL A 88 -2.42 -6.86 -11.32
C VAL A 88 -2.91 -6.29 -12.66
N LYS A 89 -2.85 -7.08 -13.73
CA LYS A 89 -3.36 -6.69 -15.06
C LYS A 89 -4.85 -6.38 -15.03
N TRP A 90 -5.63 -7.18 -14.31
CA TRP A 90 -7.06 -6.96 -14.14
C TRP A 90 -7.34 -5.61 -13.45
N VAL A 91 -6.65 -5.28 -12.35
CA VAL A 91 -6.83 -3.99 -11.65
C VAL A 91 -6.48 -2.80 -12.56
N ALA A 92 -5.38 -2.86 -13.29
CA ALA A 92 -4.97 -1.82 -14.24
C ALA A 92 -6.00 -1.64 -15.36
N THR A 93 -6.45 -2.74 -15.96
CA THR A 93 -7.49 -2.73 -17.01
C THR A 93 -8.78 -2.16 -16.47
N ARG A 94 -9.22 -2.63 -15.30
CA ARG A 94 -10.45 -2.19 -14.64
C ARG A 94 -10.44 -0.70 -14.32
N THR A 95 -9.29 -0.18 -13.91
CA THR A 95 -9.07 1.24 -13.66
C THR A 95 -9.37 2.09 -14.90
N HIS A 96 -8.99 1.62 -16.09
CA HIS A 96 -9.30 2.30 -17.35
C HIS A 96 -10.75 2.14 -17.79
N GLU A 97 -11.37 0.98 -17.53
CA GLU A 97 -12.74 0.70 -17.92
C GLU A 97 -13.78 1.56 -17.20
N ILE A 98 -13.62 1.72 -15.88
CA ILE A 98 -14.65 2.35 -15.03
C ILE A 98 -14.16 3.61 -14.30
N GLY A 99 -12.87 3.95 -14.45
CA GLY A 99 -12.31 5.19 -13.94
C GLY A 99 -12.76 6.40 -14.74
N ARG A 100 -12.81 7.57 -14.09
CA ARG A 100 -13.02 8.84 -14.79
C ARG A 100 -11.85 9.14 -15.74
N GLN A 101 -12.10 9.97 -16.76
CA GLN A 101 -11.03 10.41 -17.68
C GLN A 101 -9.84 11.02 -16.92
N GLY A 102 -8.63 10.56 -17.25
CA GLY A 102 -7.39 11.01 -16.62
C GLY A 102 -7.15 10.44 -15.22
N TYR A 103 -7.97 9.50 -14.74
CA TYR A 103 -7.70 8.80 -13.49
C TYR A 103 -6.55 7.81 -13.67
N HIS A 104 -5.47 8.03 -12.92
CA HIS A 104 -4.24 7.26 -13.01
C HIS A 104 -3.65 7.03 -11.61
N PRO A 105 -4.24 6.12 -10.82
CA PRO A 105 -3.81 5.86 -9.45
C PRO A 105 -2.49 5.08 -9.39
N VAL A 106 -1.88 5.04 -8.20
CA VAL A 106 -0.77 4.11 -7.92
C VAL A 106 -1.34 2.74 -7.62
N LEU A 107 -0.76 1.71 -8.23
CA LEU A 107 -1.12 0.32 -7.95
C LEU A 107 -0.22 -0.21 -6.84
N HIS A 108 -0.80 -0.58 -5.71
CA HIS A 108 -0.09 -1.07 -4.52
C HIS A 108 -0.65 -2.42 -4.10
N PHE A 109 0.23 -3.41 -4.02
CA PHE A 109 -0.12 -4.78 -3.63
C PHE A 109 0.74 -5.23 -2.45
N ASP A 110 0.09 -5.76 -1.41
CA ASP A 110 0.77 -6.45 -0.32
C ASP A 110 0.75 -7.95 -0.61
N VAL A 111 1.96 -8.52 -0.69
CA VAL A 111 2.21 -9.91 -1.05
C VAL A 111 2.68 -10.77 0.10
N TYR A 112 2.77 -10.26 1.33
CA TYR A 112 2.99 -11.07 2.54
C TYR A 112 4.14 -12.09 2.42
N GLY A 113 5.24 -11.71 1.76
CA GLY A 113 6.42 -12.54 1.54
C GLY A 113 6.29 -13.59 0.43
N TRP A 114 5.17 -13.69 -0.28
CA TRP A 114 4.92 -14.75 -1.25
C TRP A 114 5.85 -14.74 -2.46
N ILE A 115 6.39 -13.57 -2.86
CA ILE A 115 7.44 -13.54 -3.90
C ILE A 115 8.67 -14.28 -3.38
N GLY A 116 9.13 -13.96 -2.17
CA GLY A 116 10.24 -14.66 -1.52
C GLY A 116 10.01 -16.16 -1.34
N GLN A 117 8.79 -16.57 -0.99
CA GLN A 117 8.45 -17.98 -0.76
C GLN A 117 8.39 -18.82 -2.05
N GLU A 118 7.82 -18.29 -3.13
CA GLU A 118 7.60 -19.05 -4.37
C GLU A 118 8.72 -18.85 -5.41
N ILE A 119 9.29 -17.65 -5.50
CA ILE A 119 10.35 -17.30 -6.47
C ILE A 119 11.75 -17.46 -5.86
N GLY A 120 11.87 -17.21 -4.56
CA GLY A 120 13.10 -17.31 -3.79
C GLY A 120 13.48 -16.02 -3.07
N LEU A 121 14.23 -16.16 -1.98
CA LEU A 121 14.58 -15.07 -1.07
C LEU A 121 15.79 -14.22 -1.54
N GLN A 122 16.41 -14.56 -2.66
CA GLN A 122 17.55 -13.78 -3.18
C GLN A 122 17.06 -12.41 -3.66
N PRO A 123 17.65 -11.28 -3.20
CA PRO A 123 17.18 -9.94 -3.57
C PRO A 123 17.07 -9.71 -5.08
N GLN A 124 18.01 -10.24 -5.87
CA GLN A 124 17.96 -10.15 -7.33
C GLN A 124 16.73 -10.87 -7.91
N SER A 125 16.43 -12.09 -7.46
CA SER A 125 15.26 -12.85 -7.93
C SER A 125 13.94 -12.15 -7.57
N VAL A 126 13.88 -11.54 -6.39
CA VAL A 126 12.74 -10.73 -5.95
C VAL A 126 12.58 -9.50 -6.83
N ALA A 127 13.66 -8.75 -7.05
CA ALA A 127 13.67 -7.56 -7.90
C ALA A 127 13.27 -7.89 -9.36
N ASP A 128 13.83 -8.95 -9.93
CA ASP A 128 13.51 -9.41 -11.29
C ASP A 128 12.03 -9.75 -11.42
N PHE A 129 11.43 -10.39 -10.40
CA PHE A 129 10.00 -10.68 -10.41
C PHE A 129 9.15 -9.40 -10.32
N ILE A 130 9.52 -8.43 -9.46
CA ILE A 130 8.83 -7.14 -9.36
C ILE A 130 8.90 -6.38 -10.71
N CYS A 131 10.06 -6.38 -11.37
CA CYS A 131 10.21 -5.81 -12.71
C CYS A 131 9.27 -6.48 -13.73
N LYS A 132 9.21 -7.82 -13.73
CA LYS A 132 8.26 -8.54 -14.60
C LYS A 132 6.81 -8.15 -14.34
N VAL A 133 6.42 -7.92 -13.09
CA VAL A 133 5.06 -7.45 -12.74
C VAL A 133 4.84 -6.03 -13.29
N ALA A 134 5.80 -5.11 -13.11
CA ALA A 134 5.72 -3.74 -13.62
C ALA A 134 5.57 -3.70 -15.15
N ASP A 135 6.30 -4.56 -15.88
CA ASP A 135 6.22 -4.69 -17.33
C ASP A 135 4.81 -5.10 -17.81
N THR A 136 3.99 -5.71 -16.95
CA THR A 136 2.62 -6.10 -17.32
C THR A 136 1.62 -4.95 -17.32
N VAL A 137 1.93 -3.84 -16.66
CA VAL A 137 1.03 -2.69 -16.47
C VAL A 137 1.77 -1.38 -16.78
N PRO A 138 2.29 -1.23 -18.01
CA PRO A 138 3.12 -0.08 -18.36
C PRO A 138 2.36 1.23 -18.17
N GLY A 139 3.06 2.22 -17.62
CA GLY A 139 2.52 3.56 -17.36
C GLY A 139 2.00 3.73 -15.93
N PHE A 140 1.61 2.67 -15.22
CA PHE A 140 1.27 2.76 -13.80
C PHE A 140 2.53 2.82 -12.93
N THR A 141 2.45 3.58 -11.83
CA THR A 141 3.40 3.40 -10.73
C THR A 141 2.97 2.16 -9.93
N LEU A 142 3.90 1.24 -9.71
CA LEU A 142 3.66 -0.02 -9.01
C LEU A 142 4.44 -0.06 -7.69
N ASN A 143 3.73 -0.30 -6.59
CA ASN A 143 4.28 -0.57 -5.27
C ASN A 143 4.03 -2.03 -4.90
N ILE A 144 5.07 -2.70 -4.40
CA ILE A 144 5.00 -4.05 -3.84
C ILE A 144 5.40 -3.97 -2.37
N GLU A 145 4.46 -4.27 -1.48
CA GLU A 145 4.66 -4.33 -0.05
C GLU A 145 4.99 -5.75 0.39
N SER A 146 5.94 -5.86 1.32
CA SER A 146 6.40 -7.13 1.90
C SER A 146 6.77 -8.20 0.85
N PRO A 147 7.68 -7.94 -0.11
CA PRO A 147 7.99 -8.92 -1.16
C PRO A 147 8.66 -10.19 -0.63
N ALA A 148 9.43 -10.10 0.45
CA ALA A 148 10.01 -11.22 1.17
C ALA A 148 9.88 -11.02 2.69
N ASP A 149 9.67 -12.12 3.41
CA ASP A 149 9.58 -12.18 4.87
C ASP A 149 10.68 -13.11 5.41
N PHE A 150 11.59 -12.56 6.20
CA PHE A 150 12.71 -13.27 6.84
C PHE A 150 12.42 -13.65 8.30
N GLY A 151 11.19 -13.46 8.80
CA GLY A 151 10.71 -13.95 10.09
C GLY A 151 11.15 -13.17 11.32
N SER A 152 12.04 -12.18 11.18
CA SER A 152 12.39 -11.23 12.25
C SER A 152 12.93 -9.92 11.68
N THR A 153 12.85 -8.83 12.46
CA THR A 153 13.40 -7.53 12.07
C THR A 153 14.90 -7.60 11.76
N GLN A 154 15.67 -8.31 12.60
CA GLN A 154 17.12 -8.44 12.39
C GLN A 154 17.43 -9.21 11.11
N ALA A 155 16.77 -10.34 10.89
CA ALA A 155 16.95 -11.11 9.65
C ALA A 155 16.50 -10.32 8.42
N GLN A 156 15.43 -9.52 8.51
CA GLN A 156 15.00 -8.65 7.43
C GLN A 156 16.08 -7.62 7.08
N ILE A 157 16.71 -6.99 8.08
CA ILE A 157 17.80 -6.02 7.88
C ILE A 157 19.01 -6.71 7.23
N ASP A 158 19.43 -7.86 7.78
CA ASP A 158 20.66 -8.54 7.35
C ASP A 158 20.55 -9.14 5.93
N ASN A 159 19.35 -9.48 5.47
CA ASN A 159 19.15 -10.12 4.16
C ASN A 159 18.64 -9.17 3.05
N TYR A 160 18.22 -7.95 3.40
CA TYR A 160 17.91 -6.90 2.40
C TYR A 160 19.09 -5.96 2.11
N ALA A 161 20.05 -5.84 3.03
CA ALA A 161 21.25 -5.01 2.89
C ALA A 161 22.30 -5.64 1.97
#